data_AF-A0A085LIU2-F1
#
_entry.id   AF-A0A085LIU2-F1
#
_cell.length_a   1.000
_cell.length_b   1.000
_cell.length_c   1.000
_cell.angle_alpha   90.00
_cell.angle_beta   90.00
_cell.angle_gamma   90.00
#
_symmetry.space_group_name_H-M   'P 1'
#
loop_
_entity.id
_entity.type
_entity.pdbx_description
1 polymer ?
#
loop_
_entity_poly.entity_id
_entity_poly.type
_entity_poly.pdbx_seq_one_letter_code
_entity_poly.pdbx_strand_id
1 'polypeptide(L)'
;MQLMRKAIAYENHGEVRPSFHVRFVHCIFCLQPLQITSAIVKEGLKGLIYIEAFKQSHVVQAIEGISALNSSKIQMVPISEMPDVLNVVKDLQALKPGVFVRLKRTMFRDDLAQVDWVDLAQKVVHLKLIPRIDYTRMRGSRRTA
;
A
#
# COMPACT_ATOMS: atom_id res chain seq x y z
N MET A 1 25.91 -15.37 18.99
CA MET A 1 25.00 -15.93 17.97
C MET A 1 23.98 -14.86 17.62
N GLN A 2 23.99 -14.33 16.39
CA GLN A 2 23.04 -13.32 15.95
C GLN A 2 21.74 -14.03 15.54
N LEU A 3 20.73 -14.00 16.41
CA LEU A 3 19.40 -14.51 16.07
C LEU A 3 18.84 -13.68 14.90
N MET A 4 18.24 -14.34 13.91
CA MET A 4 17.39 -13.62 12.97
C MET A 4 16.27 -13.00 13.80
N ARG A 5 16.08 -11.69 13.69
CA ARG A 5 14.87 -11.05 14.24
C ARG A 5 13.87 -10.79 13.13
N LYS A 6 14.32 -10.47 11.91
CA LYS A 6 13.45 -10.30 10.73
C LYS A 6 14.07 -10.91 9.48
N ALA A 7 13.22 -11.53 8.67
CA ALA A 7 13.54 -12.10 7.37
C ALA A 7 12.65 -11.48 6.28
N ILE A 8 13.18 -11.38 5.06
CA ILE A 8 12.48 -10.95 3.85
C ILE A 8 12.06 -12.18 3.08
N ALA A 9 10.77 -12.29 2.74
CA ALA A 9 10.23 -13.25 1.79
C ALA A 9 9.74 -12.51 0.54
N TYR A 10 10.06 -13.06 -0.64
CA TYR A 10 9.75 -12.46 -1.94
C TYR A 10 8.51 -13.10 -2.56
N GLU A 11 7.66 -12.27 -3.17
CA GLU A 11 6.46 -12.69 -3.90
C GLU A 11 6.74 -12.94 -5.39
N ASN A 12 6.00 -13.86 -6.01
CA ASN A 12 6.08 -14.17 -7.45
C ASN A 12 5.33 -13.20 -8.36
N HIS A 13 4.27 -12.55 -7.88
CA HIS A 13 3.43 -11.64 -8.65
C HIS A 13 3.18 -10.37 -7.84
N GLY A 14 3.33 -9.20 -8.47
CA GLY A 14 3.54 -7.90 -7.82
C GLY A 14 2.36 -7.26 -7.06
N GLU A 15 1.53 -8.05 -6.36
CA GLU A 15 0.48 -7.52 -5.50
C GLU A 15 0.17 -8.45 -4.31
N VAL A 16 0.74 -8.12 -3.14
CA VAL A 16 0.47 -8.79 -1.87
C VAL A 16 -1.00 -8.57 -1.49
N ARG A 17 -1.85 -9.57 -1.73
CA ARG A 17 -3.24 -9.56 -1.26
C ARG A 17 -3.31 -9.80 0.26
N PRO A 18 -4.35 -9.32 0.95
CA PRO A 18 -4.54 -9.56 2.40
C PRO A 18 -4.69 -11.04 2.80
N SER A 19 -4.61 -11.98 1.86
CA SER A 19 -4.59 -13.42 2.04
C SER A 19 -3.60 -13.90 3.12
N PHE A 20 -2.49 -13.17 3.32
CA PHE A 20 -1.50 -13.49 4.36
C PHE A 20 -2.05 -13.29 5.78
N HIS A 21 -2.90 -12.28 5.98
CA HIS A 21 -3.54 -12.00 7.27
C HIS A 21 -4.51 -13.12 7.68
N VAL A 22 -5.15 -13.76 6.69
CA VAL A 22 -6.15 -14.82 6.90
C VAL A 22 -5.50 -16.14 7.38
N ARG A 23 -4.26 -16.45 6.97
CA ARG A 23 -3.56 -17.67 7.42
C ARG A 23 -2.90 -17.54 8.80
N PHE A 24 -2.49 -16.33 9.19
CA PHE A 24 -1.91 -16.06 10.51
C PHE A 24 -2.91 -16.32 11.65
N VAL A 25 -4.16 -15.90 11.45
CA VAL A 25 -5.25 -16.12 12.42
C VAL A 25 -5.70 -17.58 12.45
N HIS A 26 -5.65 -18.27 11.31
CA HIS A 26 -6.17 -19.65 11.20
C HIS A 26 -5.29 -20.70 11.92
N CYS A 27 -3.99 -20.44 12.10
CA CYS A 27 -3.06 -21.44 12.64
C CYS A 27 -2.92 -21.42 14.18
N ILE A 28 -3.47 -20.41 14.88
CA ILE A 28 -3.45 -20.33 16.35
C ILE A 28 -4.21 -21.51 16.99
N PHE A 29 -5.19 -22.07 16.28
CA PHE A 29 -6.00 -23.21 16.72
C PHE A 29 -5.54 -24.57 16.17
N CYS A 30 -4.39 -24.64 15.48
CA CYS A 30 -3.92 -25.87 14.86
C CYS A 30 -2.98 -26.67 15.79
N LEU A 31 -2.94 -28.00 15.60
CA LEU A 31 -2.10 -28.93 16.37
C LEU A 31 -0.59 -28.65 16.27
N GLN A 32 -0.16 -27.88 15.26
CA GLN A 32 1.21 -27.40 15.11
C GLN A 32 1.21 -25.87 15.01
N PRO A 33 1.56 -25.14 16.08
CA PRO A 33 1.59 -23.69 16.06
C PRO A 33 2.79 -23.18 15.24
N LEU A 34 2.56 -22.13 14.45
CA LEU A 34 3.64 -21.42 13.77
C LEU A 34 4.53 -20.70 14.78
N GLN A 35 5.85 -20.83 14.62
CA GLN A 35 6.85 -20.23 15.52
C GLN A 35 7.33 -18.83 15.05
N ILE A 36 6.46 -18.14 14.32
CA ILE A 36 6.66 -16.76 13.85
C ILE A 36 5.97 -15.79 14.81
N THR A 37 6.53 -14.61 14.99
CA THR A 37 6.00 -13.61 15.94
C THR A 37 5.07 -12.62 15.25
N SER A 38 5.50 -12.08 14.11
CA SER A 38 4.72 -11.09 13.34
C SER A 38 5.05 -11.17 11.85
N ALA A 39 4.15 -10.66 11.01
CA ALA A 39 4.38 -10.47 9.59
C ALA A 39 3.89 -9.07 9.17
N ILE A 40 4.71 -8.36 8.41
CA ILE A 40 4.51 -6.95 8.07
C ILE A 40 4.69 -6.77 6.56
N VAL A 41 3.79 -6.01 5.95
CA VAL A 41 3.88 -5.55 4.56
C VAL A 41 4.04 -4.03 4.59
N LYS A 42 5.13 -3.51 4.00
CA LYS A 42 5.40 -2.07 3.97
C LYS A 42 4.67 -1.43 2.80
N GLU A 43 3.91 -0.37 3.09
CA GLU A 43 3.25 0.44 2.06
C GLU A 43 4.32 1.08 1.14
N GLY A 44 4.18 0.90 -0.17
CA GLY A 44 5.11 1.44 -1.19
C GLY A 44 6.13 0.46 -1.75
N LEU A 45 6.43 -0.65 -1.06
CA LEU A 45 7.28 -1.73 -1.57
C LEU A 45 6.42 -2.91 -2.04
N LYS A 46 6.44 -3.20 -3.34
CA LYS A 46 5.67 -4.31 -3.92
C LYS A 46 6.48 -5.60 -3.89
N GLY A 47 5.82 -6.70 -3.50
CA GLY A 47 6.39 -8.06 -3.57
C GLY A 47 7.37 -8.44 -2.46
N LEU A 48 7.37 -7.71 -1.34
CA LEU A 48 8.20 -8.00 -0.17
C LEU A 48 7.33 -8.12 1.08
N ILE A 49 7.57 -9.19 1.86
CA ILE A 49 6.97 -9.39 3.18
C ILE A 49 8.10 -9.54 4.20
N TYR A 50 7.98 -8.81 5.32
CA TYR A 50 8.87 -8.93 6.45
C TYR A 50 8.26 -9.89 7.48
N ILE A 51 8.96 -10.96 7.81
CA ILE A 51 8.53 -11.95 8.80
C ILE A 51 9.47 -11.89 9.99
N GLU A 52 8.90 -11.72 11.18
CA GLU A 52 9.63 -11.74 12.45
C GLU A 52 9.66 -13.16 13.00
N ALA A 53 10.85 -13.73 13.13
CA ALA A 53 11.07 -15.08 13.65
C ALA A 53 12.52 -15.26 14.10
N PHE A 54 12.73 -16.05 15.16
CA PHE A 54 14.06 -16.31 15.74
C PHE A 54 15.02 -17.08 14.83
N LYS A 55 14.48 -17.95 13.97
CA LYS A 55 15.23 -18.84 13.08
C LYS A 55 14.63 -18.81 11.68
N GLN A 56 15.50 -18.94 10.67
CA GLN A 56 15.07 -19.07 9.27
C GLN A 56 14.15 -20.28 9.04
N SER A 57 14.40 -21.38 9.76
CA SER A 57 13.57 -22.59 9.68
C SER A 57 12.10 -22.33 9.99
N HIS A 58 11.81 -21.44 10.95
CA HIS A 58 10.44 -21.08 11.31
C HIS A 58 9.74 -20.30 10.18
N VAL A 59 10.52 -19.49 9.45
CA VAL A 59 10.02 -18.76 8.27
C VAL A 59 9.72 -19.74 7.14
N VAL A 60 10.62 -20.69 6.86
CA VAL A 60 10.41 -21.71 5.82
C VAL A 60 9.15 -22.53 6.08
N GLN A 61 8.94 -22.98 7.32
CA GLN A 61 7.73 -23.70 7.72
C GLN A 61 6.47 -22.83 7.58
N ALA A 62 6.55 -21.54 7.90
CA ALA A 62 5.41 -20.63 7.83
C ALA A 62 4.97 -20.30 6.40
N ILE A 63 5.92 -20.24 5.45
CA ILE A 63 5.63 -19.94 4.05
C ILE A 63 5.30 -21.21 3.24
N GLU A 64 5.49 -22.40 3.82
CA GLU A 64 5.23 -23.67 3.16
C GLU A 64 3.76 -23.77 2.73
N GLY A 65 3.54 -24.15 1.47
CA GLY A 65 2.20 -24.22 0.89
C GLY A 65 1.55 -22.85 0.59
N ILE A 66 2.27 -21.73 0.66
CA ILE A 66 1.79 -20.42 0.16
C ILE A 66 2.36 -20.21 -1.25
N SER A 67 1.55 -20.43 -2.28
CA SER A 67 1.96 -20.27 -3.70
C SER A 67 2.44 -18.86 -4.05
N ALA A 68 1.97 -17.85 -3.32
CA ALA A 68 2.38 -16.45 -3.55
C ALA A 68 3.85 -16.20 -3.18
N LEU A 69 4.39 -16.92 -2.19
CA LEU A 69 5.73 -16.69 -1.65
C LEU A 69 6.75 -17.68 -2.18
N ASN A 70 7.95 -17.17 -2.45
CA ASN A 70 9.10 -17.98 -2.84
C ASN A 70 9.88 -18.45 -1.62
N SER A 71 9.90 -19.77 -1.40
CA SER A 71 10.74 -20.38 -0.37
C SER A 71 12.24 -20.30 -0.67
N SER A 72 12.62 -20.21 -1.94
CA SER A 72 14.02 -20.16 -2.37
C SER A 72 14.69 -18.79 -2.15
N LYS A 73 13.90 -17.73 -1.97
CA LYS A 73 14.41 -16.36 -1.79
C LYS A 73 14.03 -15.87 -0.40
N ILE A 74 14.79 -16.29 0.61
CA ILE A 74 14.67 -15.78 1.98
C ILE A 74 15.99 -15.11 2.35
N GLN A 75 15.93 -13.85 2.79
CA GLN A 75 17.11 -13.09 3.20
C GLN A 75 16.95 -12.55 4.61
N MET A 76 18.03 -12.53 5.38
CA MET A 76 18.05 -11.93 6.71
C MET A 76 18.17 -10.41 6.60
N VAL A 77 17.36 -9.68 7.38
CA VAL A 77 17.49 -8.22 7.49
C VAL A 77 18.65 -7.89 8.44
N PRO A 78 19.59 -7.00 8.06
CA PRO A 78 20.61 -6.48 8.96
C PRO A 78 20.01 -5.79 10.18
N ILE A 79 20.68 -5.86 11.34
CA ILE A 79 20.17 -5.22 12.57
C ILE A 79 20.03 -3.70 12.41
N SER A 80 20.91 -3.07 11.64
CA SER A 80 20.87 -1.63 11.35
C SER A 80 19.60 -1.20 10.62
N GLU A 81 19.02 -2.06 9.78
CA GLU A 81 17.87 -1.75 8.91
C GLU A 81 16.53 -2.19 9.53
N MET A 82 16.54 -2.87 10.68
CA MET A 82 15.33 -3.28 11.39
C MET A 82 14.34 -2.14 11.72
N PRO A 83 14.76 -0.94 12.18
CA PRO A 83 13.83 0.15 12.46
C PRO A 83 13.19 0.70 11.17
N ASP A 84 13.91 0.68 10.04
CA ASP A 84 13.40 1.20 8.76
C ASP A 84 12.25 0.37 8.19
N VAL A 85 12.14 -0.89 8.59
CA VAL A 85 10.99 -1.76 8.27
C VAL A 85 9.69 -1.21 8.86
N LEU A 86 9.76 -0.58 10.03
CA LEU A 86 8.59 -0.05 10.74
C LEU A 86 8.31 1.42 10.41
N ASN A 87 9.27 2.12 9.79
CA ASN A 87 9.10 3.52 9.48
C ASN A 87 8.10 3.71 8.33
N VAL A 88 6.96 4.33 8.64
CA VAL A 88 5.93 4.73 7.66
C VAL A 88 6.09 6.22 7.39
N VAL A 89 6.86 6.55 6.35
CA VAL A 89 6.92 7.92 5.84
C VAL A 89 5.63 8.18 5.08
N LYS A 90 4.60 8.64 5.80
CA LYS A 90 3.44 9.22 5.15
C LYS A 90 3.83 10.62 4.75
N ASP A 91 4.11 10.83 3.47
CA ASP A 91 4.13 12.17 2.89
C ASP A 91 2.71 12.74 2.95
N LEU A 92 2.32 13.19 4.14
CA LEU A 92 1.14 14.01 4.35
C LEU A 92 1.51 15.39 3.82
N GLN A 93 1.52 15.54 2.50
CA GLN A 93 1.54 16.85 1.89
C GLN A 93 0.20 17.49 2.27
N ALA A 94 0.20 18.23 3.38
CA ALA A 94 -1.00 18.85 3.92
C ALA A 94 -1.55 19.79 2.85
N LEU A 95 -2.68 19.39 2.26
CA LEU A 95 -3.42 20.20 1.31
C LEU A 95 -3.86 21.47 2.02
N LYS A 96 -3.24 22.60 1.66
CA LYS A 96 -3.63 23.92 2.14
C LYS A 96 -4.43 24.63 1.06
N PRO A 97 -5.43 25.45 1.44
CA PRO A 97 -6.05 26.39 0.51
C PRO A 97 -4.99 27.24 -0.20
N GLY A 98 -5.15 27.45 -1.50
CA GLY A 98 -4.25 28.22 -2.35
C GLY A 98 -3.13 27.41 -3.03
N VAL A 99 -2.88 26.17 -2.60
CA VAL A 99 -1.90 25.27 -3.25
C VAL A 99 -2.41 24.81 -4.62
N PHE A 100 -1.50 24.59 -5.56
CA PHE A 100 -1.82 24.04 -6.87
C PHE A 100 -1.69 22.52 -6.88
N VAL A 101 -2.65 21.85 -7.50
CA VAL A 101 -2.71 20.40 -7.64
C VAL A 101 -2.94 20.01 -9.10
N ARG A 102 -2.58 18.77 -9.45
CA ARG A 102 -2.87 18.18 -10.76
C ARG A 102 -3.94 17.10 -10.63
N LEU A 103 -4.94 17.14 -11.51
CA LEU A 103 -5.99 16.14 -11.52
C LEU A 103 -5.50 14.85 -12.16
N LYS A 104 -5.62 13.73 -11.43
CA LYS A 104 -5.20 12.40 -11.90
C LYS A 104 -6.22 11.70 -12.80
N ARG A 105 -7.50 12.07 -12.71
CA ARG A 105 -8.64 11.42 -13.37
C ARG A 105 -9.61 12.49 -13.91
N THR A 106 -10.56 12.09 -14.77
CA THR A 106 -11.61 12.91 -15.43
C THR A 106 -11.17 13.62 -16.73
N MET A 107 -12.05 14.43 -17.33
CA MET A 107 -11.79 15.20 -18.55
C MET A 107 -10.71 16.28 -18.39
N PHE A 108 -10.49 16.72 -17.15
CA PHE A 108 -9.46 17.69 -16.79
C PHE A 108 -8.16 17.01 -16.34
N ARG A 109 -7.88 15.79 -16.85
CA ARG A 109 -6.68 15.04 -16.50
C ARG A 109 -5.45 15.87 -16.86
N ASP A 110 -4.49 15.89 -15.93
CA ASP A 110 -3.21 16.58 -16.05
C ASP A 110 -3.34 18.12 -16.10
N ASP A 111 -4.53 18.69 -15.83
CA ASP A 111 -4.72 20.13 -15.67
C ASP A 111 -4.27 20.63 -14.31
N LEU A 112 -3.79 21.87 -14.28
CA LEU A 112 -3.46 22.58 -13.06
C LEU A 112 -4.74 23.20 -12.47
N ALA A 113 -5.00 22.92 -11.20
CA ALA A 113 -6.11 23.49 -10.46
C ALA A 113 -5.62 24.05 -9.12
N GLN A 114 -6.26 25.11 -8.65
CA GLN A 114 -5.97 25.69 -7.34
C GLN A 114 -6.95 25.14 -6.30
N VAL A 115 -6.46 24.79 -5.11
CA VAL A 115 -7.29 24.37 -3.98
C VAL A 115 -8.00 25.59 -3.41
N ASP A 116 -9.33 25.58 -3.41
CA ASP A 116 -10.13 26.66 -2.81
C ASP A 116 -10.41 26.36 -1.34
N TRP A 117 -10.97 25.18 -1.07
CA TRP A 117 -11.32 24.74 0.26
C TRP A 117 -11.16 23.23 0.41
N VAL A 118 -10.77 22.78 1.61
CA VAL A 118 -10.50 21.39 1.93
C VAL A 118 -11.48 20.92 3.01
N ASP A 119 -12.28 19.92 2.68
CA ASP A 119 -13.13 19.22 3.65
C ASP A 119 -12.41 17.98 4.18
N LEU A 120 -11.93 18.05 5.42
CA LEU A 120 -11.25 16.94 6.08
C LEU A 120 -12.23 15.83 6.52
N ALA A 121 -13.49 16.16 6.81
CA ALA A 121 -14.48 15.20 7.26
C ALA A 121 -14.98 14.33 6.11
N GLN A 122 -15.27 14.95 4.97
CA GLN A 122 -15.75 14.26 3.77
C GLN A 122 -14.62 13.74 2.87
N LYS A 123 -13.36 14.13 3.14
CA LYS A 123 -12.20 13.86 2.27
C LYS A 123 -12.40 14.36 0.83
N VAL A 124 -13.07 15.51 0.69
CA VAL A 124 -13.35 16.17 -0.59
C VAL A 124 -12.59 17.49 -0.64
N VAL A 125 -12.10 17.84 -1.83
CA VAL A 125 -11.39 19.10 -2.06
C VAL A 125 -12.11 19.88 -3.15
N HIS A 126 -12.43 21.13 -2.87
CA HIS A 126 -12.99 22.06 -3.85
C HIS A 126 -11.85 22.72 -4.62
N LEU A 127 -11.93 22.65 -5.95
CA LEU A 127 -10.89 23.09 -6.86
C LEU A 127 -11.40 24.21 -7.77
N LYS A 128 -10.57 25.23 -7.97
CA LYS A 128 -10.74 26.26 -8.99
C LYS A 128 -9.97 25.84 -10.25
N LEU A 129 -10.68 25.69 -11.35
CA LEU A 129 -10.15 25.21 -12.64
C LEU A 129 -10.76 25.97 -13.82
N ILE A 130 -10.04 26.00 -14.94
CA ILE A 130 -10.52 26.62 -16.19
C ILE A 130 -11.41 25.60 -16.92
N PRO A 131 -12.68 25.93 -17.23
CA PRO A 131 -13.58 24.99 -17.87
C PRO A 131 -13.22 24.78 -19.35
N ARG A 132 -13.14 23.52 -19.78
CA ARG A 132 -12.95 23.09 -21.18
C ARG A 132 -14.31 22.72 -21.78
N ILE A 133 -15.18 23.71 -21.98
CA ILE A 133 -16.54 23.49 -22.47
C ILE A 133 -16.73 24.08 -23.88
N ASP A 134 -17.30 23.27 -24.78
CA ASP A 134 -17.70 23.72 -26.11
C ASP A 134 -19.06 24.42 -26.03
N TYR A 135 -19.08 25.74 -26.19
CA TYR A 135 -20.32 26.53 -26.17
C TYR A 135 -21.19 26.37 -27.42
N THR A 136 -20.63 25.83 -28.51
CA THR A 136 -21.32 25.62 -29.78
C THR A 136 -22.23 24.38 -29.76
N ARG A 137 -21.93 23.41 -28.90
CA ARG A 137 -22.70 22.16 -28.82
C ARG A 137 -23.70 22.26 -27.67
N MET A 138 -24.99 22.38 -28.01
CA MET A 138 -26.06 22.33 -27.01
C MET A 138 -26.03 20.98 -26.27
N ARG A 139 -25.82 21.02 -24.94
CA ARG A 139 -25.87 19.84 -24.06
C ARG A 139 -27.03 19.97 -23.07
N GLY A 140 -27.63 18.85 -22.66
CA GLY A 140 -28.73 18.82 -21.68
C GLY A 140 -30.10 19.10 -22.29
N SER A 141 -31.00 19.71 -21.49
CA SER A 141 -32.42 19.98 -21.83
C SER A 141 -32.63 20.86 -23.08
N ARG A 142 -31.60 21.59 -23.53
CA ARG A 142 -31.64 22.50 -24.69
C ARG A 142 -31.29 21.82 -26.03
N ARG A 143 -31.42 20.49 -26.15
CA ARG A 143 -31.05 19.75 -27.38
C ARG A 143 -32.05 19.93 -28.53
N THR A 144 -33.25 20.42 -28.26
CA THR A 144 -34.31 20.63 -29.24
C THR A 144 -34.89 22.02 -29.02
N ALA A 145 -34.37 22.98 -29.77
CA ALA A 145 -35.05 24.23 -30.10
C ALA A 145 -34.98 24.37 -31.62
#